data_AF-T1H4U4-F1
#
_entry.id   AF-T1H4U4-F1
#
_cell.length_a   1.000
_cell.length_b   1.000
_cell.length_c   1.000
_cell.angle_alpha   90.00
_cell.angle_beta   90.00
_cell.angle_gamma   90.00
#
_symmetry.space_group_name_H-M   'P 1'
#
loop_
_entity.id
_entity.type
_entity.pdbx_description
1 polymer ?
#
loop_
_entity_poly.entity_id
_entity_poly.type
_entity_poly.pdbx_seq_one_letter_code
_entity_poly.pdbx_strand_id
1 'polypeptide(L)'
;MEIVNYLRNLRKIVNKTEILLEIVRIYSQRYIPPQPETIQSLVEMGFDEENILSALKATRNNKAAAAEWLCGNRSGSLVELREGLSQDSPILQSILELPQVQIGLSNTKMFLAFLSILENENTLRIWGGDSDTTSVITHILQKYHEEKHVIGINQFHSLH
;
A
#
# COMPACT_ATOMS: atom_id res chain seq x y z
N MET A 1 27.39 7.39 -30.66
CA MET A 1 28.06 6.72 -29.51
C MET A 1 27.48 7.17 -28.16
N GLU A 2 27.03 8.43 -28.04
CA GLU A 2 26.44 8.98 -26.81
C GLU A 2 25.09 8.37 -26.41
N ILE A 3 24.18 8.14 -27.38
CA ILE A 3 22.86 7.54 -27.11
C ILE A 3 22.99 6.13 -26.50
N VAL A 4 23.93 5.31 -27.00
CA VAL A 4 24.16 3.96 -26.47
C VAL A 4 24.69 4.00 -25.03
N ASN A 5 25.55 4.97 -24.70
CA ASN A 5 26.03 5.18 -23.33
C ASN A 5 24.94 5.72 -22.40
N TYR A 6 24.10 6.62 -22.89
CA TYR A 6 22.94 7.14 -22.17
C TYR A 6 21.94 6.02 -21.85
N LEU A 7 21.56 5.21 -22.83
CA LEU A 7 20.68 4.05 -22.64
C LEU A 7 21.29 3.01 -21.68
N ARG A 8 22.60 2.80 -21.74
CA ARG A 8 23.31 1.90 -20.82
C ARG A 8 23.31 2.44 -19.38
N ASN A 9 23.46 3.75 -19.20
CA ASN A 9 23.38 4.39 -17.90
C ASN A 9 21.95 4.39 -17.33
N LEU A 10 20.94 4.69 -18.16
CA LEU A 10 19.53 4.57 -17.78
C LEU A 10 19.20 3.15 -17.31
N ARG A 11 19.62 2.13 -18.06
CA ARG A 11 19.43 0.73 -17.66
C ARG A 11 20.10 0.42 -16.31
N LYS A 12 21.32 0.92 -16.07
CA LYS A 12 21.99 0.75 -14.76
C LYS A 12 21.23 1.43 -13.63
N ILE A 13 20.64 2.61 -13.86
CA ILE A 13 19.85 3.34 -12.86
C ILE A 13 18.55 2.59 -12.55
N VAL A 14 17.82 2.16 -13.60
CA VAL A 14 16.59 1.36 -13.46
C VAL A 14 16.85 0.09 -12.66
N ASN A 15 17.92 -0.65 -12.97
CA ASN A 15 18.29 -1.84 -12.22
C ASN A 15 18.59 -1.54 -10.74
N LYS A 16 19.20 -0.39 -10.43
CA LYS A 16 19.46 0.02 -9.03
C LYS A 16 18.17 0.38 -8.30
N THR A 17 17.24 1.07 -8.97
CA THR A 17 15.94 1.41 -8.37
C THR A 17 15.08 0.17 -8.15
N GLU A 18 15.09 -0.80 -9.06
CA GLU A 18 14.41 -2.09 -8.87
C GLU A 18 14.95 -2.83 -7.64
N ILE A 19 16.28 -2.91 -7.51
CA ILE A 19 16.91 -3.54 -6.34
C ILE A 19 16.56 -2.79 -5.05
N LEU A 20 16.59 -1.45 -5.07
CA LEU A 20 16.23 -0.64 -3.90
C LEU A 20 14.77 -0.89 -3.48
N LEU A 21 13.85 -0.91 -4.45
CA LEU A 21 12.43 -1.18 -4.19
C LEU A 21 12.22 -2.59 -3.64
N GLU A 22 12.95 -3.58 -4.14
CA GLU A 22 12.90 -4.94 -3.61
C GLU A 22 13.44 -5.02 -2.18
N ILE A 23 14.53 -4.31 -1.88
CA ILE A 23 15.05 -4.19 -0.51
C ILE A 23 13.98 -3.55 0.39
N VAL A 24 13.41 -2.40 0.01
CA VAL A 24 12.35 -1.74 0.78
C VAL A 24 11.16 -2.67 0.98
N ARG A 25 10.76 -3.42 -0.06
CA ARG A 25 9.66 -4.39 0.03
C ARG A 25 9.97 -5.46 1.08
N ILE A 26 11.15 -6.06 1.03
CA ILE A 26 11.62 -7.07 2.00
C ILE A 26 11.64 -6.48 3.43
N TYR A 27 12.19 -5.27 3.60
CA TYR A 27 12.25 -4.62 4.91
C TYR A 27 10.87 -4.24 5.44
N SER A 28 9.96 -3.75 4.58
CA SER A 28 8.58 -3.43 4.96
C SER A 28 7.79 -4.68 5.37
N GLN A 29 8.13 -5.84 4.80
CA GLN A 29 7.52 -7.14 5.10
C GLN A 29 8.16 -7.84 6.30
N ARG A 30 9.18 -7.24 6.93
CA ARG A 30 9.82 -7.81 8.11
C ARG A 30 8.76 -8.00 9.19
N TYR A 31 8.71 -9.21 9.74
CA TYR A 31 7.80 -9.52 10.83
C TYR A 31 8.10 -8.59 12.02
N ILE A 32 7.14 -7.72 12.33
CA ILE A 32 7.15 -6.90 13.54
C ILE A 32 6.31 -7.66 14.56
N PRO A 33 6.85 -8.01 15.74
CA PRO A 33 6.07 -8.68 16.76
C PRO A 33 4.91 -7.76 17.20
N PRO A 34 3.70 -8.31 17.35
CA PRO A 34 2.56 -7.53 17.84
C PRO A 34 2.82 -6.99 19.25
N GLN A 35 2.29 -5.80 19.52
CA GLN A 35 2.39 -5.19 20.84
C GLN A 35 1.62 -6.03 21.88
N PRO A 36 2.17 -6.29 23.08
CA PRO A 36 1.51 -7.10 24.11
C PRO A 36 0.11 -6.59 24.45
N GLU A 37 -0.10 -5.28 24.46
CA GLU A 37 -1.39 -4.65 24.76
C GLU A 37 -2.45 -4.96 23.69
N THR A 38 -2.02 -5.13 22.44
CA THR A 38 -2.92 -5.50 21.33
C THR A 38 -3.37 -6.95 21.46
N ILE A 39 -2.44 -7.84 21.82
CA ILE A 39 -2.73 -9.26 22.07
C ILE A 39 -3.69 -9.37 23.25
N GLN A 40 -3.33 -8.76 24.38
CA GLN A 40 -4.11 -8.77 25.61
C GLN A 40 -5.55 -8.30 25.38
N SER A 41 -5.74 -7.20 24.65
CA SER A 41 -7.07 -6.68 24.37
C SER A 41 -7.90 -7.59 23.45
N LEU A 42 -7.28 -8.34 22.54
CA LEU A 42 -7.99 -9.32 21.70
C LEU A 42 -8.30 -10.61 22.48
N VAL A 43 -7.42 -11.02 23.40
CA VAL A 43 -7.69 -12.13 24.34
C VAL A 43 -8.87 -11.79 25.26
N GLU A 44 -8.95 -10.54 25.75
CA GLU A 44 -10.08 -10.04 26.55
C GLU A 44 -11.41 -10.04 25.78
N MET A 45 -11.37 -9.95 24.44
CA MET A 45 -12.56 -10.11 23.58
C MET A 45 -13.00 -11.57 23.42
N GLY A 46 -12.22 -12.53 23.94
CA GLY A 46 -12.52 -13.97 23.91
C GLY A 46 -11.92 -14.73 22.73
N PHE A 47 -10.97 -14.13 21.99
CA PHE A 47 -10.27 -14.82 20.92
C PHE A 47 -9.06 -15.61 21.43
N ASP A 48 -8.77 -16.76 20.82
CA ASP A 48 -7.58 -17.55 21.15
C ASP A 48 -6.29 -16.85 20.72
N GLU A 49 -5.26 -16.90 21.57
CA GLU A 49 -3.96 -16.25 21.33
C GLU A 49 -3.28 -16.72 20.03
N GLU A 50 -3.33 -18.02 19.73
CA GLU A 50 -2.81 -18.61 18.48
C GLU A 50 -3.48 -18.01 17.22
N ASN A 51 -4.80 -17.81 17.30
CA ASN A 51 -5.58 -17.21 16.22
C ASN A 51 -5.30 -15.71 16.11
N ILE A 52 -5.14 -15.02 17.25
CA ILE A 52 -4.77 -13.60 17.32
C ILE A 52 -3.42 -13.36 16.65
N LEU A 53 -2.40 -14.17 16.96
CA LEU A 53 -1.07 -14.04 16.36
C LEU A 53 -1.14 -14.27 14.84
N SER A 54 -1.93 -15.24 14.39
CA SER A 54 -2.16 -15.50 12.97
C SER A 54 -2.86 -14.34 12.27
N ALA A 55 -3.89 -13.77 12.89
CA ALA A 55 -4.64 -12.63 12.39
C ALA A 55 -3.78 -11.36 12.34
N LEU A 56 -3.04 -11.06 13.40
CA LEU A 56 -2.14 -9.90 13.46
C LEU A 56 -0.99 -10.04 12.45
N LYS A 57 -0.45 -11.25 12.27
CA LYS A 57 0.54 -11.51 11.23
C LYS A 57 -0.03 -11.30 9.82
N ALA A 58 -1.27 -11.74 9.58
CA ALA A 58 -1.95 -11.55 8.30
C ALA A 58 -2.29 -10.06 8.03
N THR A 59 -2.57 -9.29 9.07
CA THR A 59 -3.06 -7.90 9.00
C THR A 59 -2.02 -6.85 9.38
N ARG A 60 -0.73 -7.24 9.46
CA ARG A 60 0.40 -6.37 9.86
C ARG A 60 0.17 -5.62 11.17
N ASN A 61 -0.30 -6.33 12.18
CA ASN A 61 -0.61 -5.82 13.52
C ASN A 61 -1.71 -4.74 13.56
N ASN A 62 -2.52 -4.59 12.50
CA ASN A 62 -3.70 -3.74 12.54
C ASN A 62 -4.80 -4.43 13.36
N LYS A 63 -5.06 -3.92 14.56
CA LYS A 63 -6.03 -4.50 15.50
C LYS A 63 -7.46 -4.62 14.92
N ALA A 64 -7.94 -3.60 14.22
CA ALA A 64 -9.30 -3.60 13.67
C ALA A 64 -9.44 -4.65 12.57
N ALA A 65 -8.47 -4.69 11.65
CA ALA A 65 -8.40 -5.71 10.62
C ALA A 65 -8.24 -7.12 11.19
N ALA A 66 -7.43 -7.29 12.24
CA ALA A 66 -7.26 -8.57 12.92
C ALA A 66 -8.58 -9.05 13.55
N ALA A 67 -9.34 -8.17 14.19
CA ALA A 67 -10.65 -8.50 14.76
C ALA A 67 -11.65 -8.93 13.67
N GLU A 68 -11.72 -8.23 12.53
CA GLU A 68 -12.56 -8.64 11.40
C GLU A 68 -12.15 -10.00 10.82
N TRP A 69 -10.83 -10.24 10.71
CA TRP A 69 -10.28 -11.51 10.25
C TRP A 69 -10.66 -12.66 11.19
N LEU A 70 -10.61 -12.43 12.50
CA LEU A 70 -10.99 -13.39 13.55
C LEU A 70 -12.49 -13.70 13.53
N CYS A 71 -13.34 -12.72 13.19
CA CYS A 71 -14.79 -12.90 13.03
C CYS A 71 -15.20 -13.68 11.76
N GLY A 72 -14.25 -14.23 11.00
CA GLY A 72 -14.50 -15.05 9.82
C GLY A 72 -14.69 -14.25 8.53
N ASN A 73 -14.62 -12.92 8.58
CA ASN A 73 -14.58 -12.07 7.38
C ASN A 73 -13.15 -12.06 6.82
N ARG A 74 -12.69 -13.22 6.33
CA ARG A 74 -11.38 -13.39 5.68
C ARG A 74 -11.36 -12.79 4.26
N SER A 75 -12.15 -11.75 4.03
CA SER A 75 -12.36 -11.16 2.71
C SER A 75 -11.03 -10.73 2.10
N GLY A 76 -10.90 -10.94 0.79
CA GLY A 76 -9.71 -10.63 0.00
C GLY A 76 -9.22 -9.20 0.17
N SER A 77 -10.08 -8.26 0.59
CA SER A 77 -9.72 -6.87 0.85
C SER A 77 -8.59 -6.68 1.86
N LEU A 78 -8.39 -7.60 2.83
CA LEU A 78 -7.28 -7.52 3.79
C LEU A 78 -5.95 -8.04 3.19
N VAL A 79 -6.03 -8.99 2.25
CA VAL A 79 -4.88 -9.55 1.53
C VAL A 79 -4.48 -8.65 0.36
N GLU A 80 -5.43 -7.99 -0.30
CA GLU A 80 -5.21 -6.94 -1.30
C GLU A 80 -4.41 -5.76 -0.73
N LEU A 81 -4.67 -5.37 0.52
CA LEU A 81 -3.86 -4.36 1.22
C LEU A 81 -2.41 -4.82 1.46
N ARG A 82 -2.16 -6.14 1.50
CA ARG A 82 -0.84 -6.73 1.74
C ARG A 82 0.01 -6.86 0.47
N GLU A 83 -0.61 -7.30 -0.63
CA GLU A 83 0.06 -7.52 -1.92
C GLU A 83 0.08 -6.25 -2.79
N GLY A 84 -0.83 -5.30 -2.55
CA GLY A 84 -1.02 -4.11 -3.36
C GLY A 84 -1.83 -4.39 -4.63
N LEU A 85 -1.92 -3.39 -5.51
CA LEU A 85 -2.54 -3.54 -6.84
C LEU A 85 -1.59 -4.25 -7.80
N SER A 86 -2.12 -5.13 -8.64
CA SER A 86 -1.34 -5.71 -9.75
C SER A 86 -0.94 -4.63 -10.75
N GLN A 87 0.18 -4.83 -11.46
CA GLN A 87 0.64 -3.89 -12.51
C GLN A 87 -0.39 -3.73 -13.64
N ASP A 88 -1.16 -4.79 -13.89
CA ASP A 88 -2.23 -4.81 -14.90
C ASP A 88 -3.59 -4.37 -14.35
N SER A 89 -3.65 -3.89 -13.10
CA SER A 89 -4.91 -3.46 -12.48
C SER A 89 -5.47 -2.22 -13.21
N PRO A 90 -6.75 -2.23 -13.63
CA PRO A 90 -7.37 -1.07 -14.26
C PRO A 90 -7.38 0.15 -13.32
N ILE A 91 -7.51 -0.07 -12.00
CA ILE A 91 -7.43 0.99 -10.99
C ILE A 91 -6.06 1.66 -11.04
N LEU A 92 -4.99 0.86 -11.07
CA LEU A 92 -3.63 1.38 -11.11
C LEU A 92 -3.37 2.16 -12.41
N GLN A 93 -3.81 1.63 -13.55
CA GLN A 93 -3.66 2.30 -14.84
C GLN A 93 -4.37 3.66 -14.83
N SER A 94 -5.61 3.73 -14.35
CA SER A 94 -6.35 5.00 -14.28
C SER A 94 -5.74 6.00 -13.29
N ILE A 95 -5.05 5.55 -12.24
CA ILE A 95 -4.28 6.43 -11.34
C ILE A 95 -3.03 6.96 -12.06
N LEU A 96 -2.32 6.12 -12.81
CA LEU A 96 -1.10 6.51 -13.53
C LEU A 96 -1.36 7.45 -14.71
N GLU A 97 -2.59 7.47 -15.24
CA GLU A 97 -3.04 8.42 -16.28
C GLU A 97 -3.29 9.83 -15.72
N LEU A 98 -3.41 10.01 -14.41
CA LEU A 98 -3.67 11.31 -13.80
C LEU A 98 -2.47 12.25 -13.98
N PRO A 99 -2.65 13.44 -14.60
CA PRO A 99 -1.54 14.37 -14.84
C PRO A 99 -0.82 14.80 -13.57
N GLN A 100 -1.56 15.06 -12.48
CA GLN A 100 -0.98 15.41 -11.18
C GLN A 100 -0.11 14.28 -10.61
N VAL A 101 -0.49 13.02 -10.84
CA VAL A 101 0.30 11.87 -10.40
C VAL A 101 1.58 11.76 -11.22
N GLN A 102 1.52 11.93 -12.54
CA GLN A 102 2.69 11.89 -13.40
C GLN A 102 3.70 13.00 -13.09
N ILE A 103 3.22 14.23 -12.88
CA ILE A 103 4.05 15.37 -12.47
C ILE A 103 4.65 15.11 -11.09
N GLY A 104 3.85 14.61 -10.14
CA GLY A 104 4.30 14.25 -8.81
C GLY A 104 5.40 13.18 -8.84
N LEU A 105 5.22 12.10 -9.60
CA LEU A 105 6.18 11.01 -9.73
C LEU A 105 7.51 11.44 -10.39
N SER A 106 7.50 12.54 -11.14
CA SER A 106 8.72 13.14 -11.69
C SER A 106 9.57 13.85 -10.64
N ASN A 107 9.02 14.08 -9.44
CA ASN A 107 9.69 14.76 -8.34
C ASN A 107 10.27 13.76 -7.31
N THR A 108 11.58 13.82 -7.07
CA THR A 108 12.26 12.99 -6.06
C THR A 108 11.65 13.12 -4.66
N LYS A 109 11.08 14.27 -4.31
CA LYS A 109 10.40 14.49 -3.03
C LYS A 109 9.19 13.56 -2.88
N MET A 110 8.41 13.35 -3.94
CA MET A 110 7.26 12.44 -3.91
C MET A 110 7.69 10.99 -3.72
N PHE A 111 8.80 10.58 -4.35
CA PHE A 111 9.37 9.26 -4.13
C PHE A 111 9.73 9.03 -2.65
N LEU A 112 10.40 10.00 -2.03
CA LEU A 112 10.73 9.93 -0.59
C LEU A 112 9.49 9.97 0.30
N ALA A 113 8.48 10.76 -0.06
CA ALA A 113 7.22 10.80 0.66
C ALA A 113 6.54 9.42 0.64
N PHE A 114 6.45 8.78 -0.52
CA PHE A 114 5.89 7.43 -0.63
C PHE A 114 6.67 6.38 0.15
N LEU A 115 8.01 6.40 0.10
CA LEU A 115 8.83 5.49 0.91
C LEU A 115 8.56 5.68 2.41
N SER A 116 8.48 6.93 2.87
CA SER A 116 8.22 7.22 4.28
C SER A 116 6.81 6.81 4.74
N ILE A 117 5.81 6.90 3.85
CA ILE A 117 4.44 6.43 4.11
C ILE A 117 4.41 4.89 4.18
N LEU A 118 5.19 4.21 3.33
CA LEU A 118 5.32 2.75 3.37
C LEU A 118 6.01 2.26 4.66
N GLU A 119 6.92 3.05 5.22
CA GLU A 119 7.55 2.74 6.51
C GLU A 119 6.64 3.01 7.69
N ASN A 120 5.89 4.12 7.68
CA ASN A 120 4.99 4.50 8.76
C ASN A 120 3.81 5.34 8.24
N GLU A 121 2.58 4.90 8.49
CA GLU A 121 1.38 5.60 8.08
C GLU A 121 1.24 6.99 8.74
N ASN A 122 1.81 7.17 9.94
CA ASN A 122 1.79 8.47 10.64
C ASN A 122 2.59 9.54 9.90
N THR A 123 3.52 9.16 9.02
CA THR A 123 4.31 10.09 8.22
C THR A 123 3.44 10.85 7.23
N LEU A 124 2.27 10.33 6.87
CA LEU A 124 1.28 11.06 6.07
C LEU A 124 0.91 12.41 6.71
N ARG A 125 0.87 12.49 8.05
CA ARG A 125 0.60 13.74 8.77
C ARG A 125 1.73 14.76 8.62
N ILE A 126 2.97 14.29 8.53
CA ILE A 126 4.16 15.15 8.35
C ILE A 126 4.16 15.76 6.95
N TRP A 127 3.77 15.00 5.94
CA TRP A 127 3.63 15.48 4.56
C TRP A 127 2.37 16.31 4.32
N GLY A 128 1.42 16.32 5.25
CA GLY A 128 0.22 17.15 5.22
C GLY A 128 0.50 18.67 5.22
N GLY A 129 1.71 19.09 5.61
CA GLY A 129 2.14 20.49 5.49
C GLY A 129 2.55 20.90 4.08
N ASP A 130 2.77 19.95 3.17
CA ASP A 130 3.17 20.19 1.79
C ASP A 130 1.97 20.07 0.85
N SER A 131 1.59 21.18 0.21
CA SER A 131 0.42 21.24 -0.68
C SER A 131 0.53 20.30 -1.87
N ASP A 132 1.73 20.20 -2.45
CA ASP A 132 1.95 19.41 -3.66
C ASP A 132 1.88 17.91 -3.35
N THR A 133 2.56 17.48 -2.30
CA THR A 133 2.53 16.07 -1.85
C THR A 133 1.14 15.65 -1.41
N THR A 134 0.45 16.49 -0.63
CA THR A 134 -0.91 16.23 -0.17
C THR A 134 -1.88 16.15 -1.34
N SER A 135 -1.76 17.06 -2.31
CA SER A 135 -2.57 17.03 -3.52
C SER A 135 -2.42 15.71 -4.27
N VAL A 136 -1.18 15.29 -4.57
CA VAL A 136 -0.96 14.04 -5.32
C VAL A 136 -1.51 12.83 -4.56
N ILE A 137 -1.24 12.72 -3.26
CA ILE A 137 -1.76 11.61 -2.44
C ILE A 137 -3.28 11.60 -2.42
N THR A 138 -3.91 12.77 -2.26
CA THR A 138 -5.38 12.88 -2.21
C THR A 138 -6.00 12.42 -3.53
N HIS A 139 -5.44 12.83 -4.66
CA HIS A 139 -5.94 12.40 -5.97
C HIS A 139 -5.76 10.89 -6.20
N ILE A 140 -4.65 10.31 -5.74
CA ILE A 140 -4.44 8.84 -5.79
C ILE A 140 -5.52 8.13 -4.97
N LEU A 141 -5.75 8.56 -3.72
CA LEU A 141 -6.74 7.95 -2.83
C LEU A 141 -8.15 8.09 -3.38
N GLN A 142 -8.51 9.29 -3.84
CA GLN A 142 -9.83 9.55 -4.42
C GLN A 142 -10.08 8.65 -5.62
N LYS A 143 -9.15 8.62 -6.58
CA LYS A 143 -9.28 7.80 -7.77
C LYS A 143 -9.33 6.30 -7.45
N TYR A 144 -8.53 5.85 -6.48
CA TYR A 144 -8.59 4.47 -5.99
C TYR A 144 -9.97 4.11 -5.45
N HIS A 145 -10.55 4.96 -4.59
CA HIS A 145 -11.86 4.70 -4.00
C HIS A 145 -12.99 4.76 -5.03
N GLU A 146 -12.95 5.71 -5.96
CA GLU A 146 -13.91 5.81 -7.07
C GLU A 146 -13.91 4.53 -7.91
N GLU A 147 -12.74 4.08 -8.37
CA GLU A 147 -12.64 2.89 -9.22
C GLU A 147 -12.98 1.60 -8.46
N LYS A 148 -12.54 1.47 -7.21
CA LYS A 148 -12.90 0.32 -6.36
C LYS A 148 -14.41 0.22 -6.16
N HIS A 149 -15.08 1.36 -5.97
CA HIS A 149 -16.53 1.42 -5.83
C HIS A 149 -17.25 1.03 -7.14
N VAL A 150 -16.78 1.51 -8.29
CA VAL A 150 -17.31 1.15 -9.62
C VAL A 150 -17.19 -0.35 -9.88
N ILE A 151 -16.04 -0.96 -9.57
CA ILE A 151 -15.83 -2.40 -9.72
C ILE A 151 -16.76 -3.20 -8.79
N GLY A 152 -16.92 -2.75 -7.54
CA GLY A 152 -17.86 -3.34 -6.60
C GLY A 152 -19.28 -3.35 -7.16
N ILE A 153 -19.77 -2.20 -7.65
CA ILE A 153 -21.09 -2.08 -8.27
C ILE A 153 -21.24 -2.98 -9.50
N ASN A 154 -20.24 -3.03 -10.38
CA ASN A 154 -20.28 -3.85 -11.59
C ASN A 154 -20.33 -5.35 -11.26
N GLN A 155 -19.66 -5.80 -10.20
CA GLN A 155 -19.77 -7.19 -9.72
C GLN A 155 -21.18 -7.52 -9.23
N PHE A 156 -21.85 -6.59 -8.53
CA PHE A 156 -23.25 -6.79 -8.10
C PHE A 156 -24.23 -6.84 -9.28
N HIS A 157 -24.01 -6.07 -10.34
CA HIS A 157 -24.86 -6.12 -11.54
C HIS A 157 -24.61 -7.35 -12.42
N SER A 158 -23.43 -7.95 -12.38
CA SER A 158 -23.09 -9.15 -13.15
C SER A 158 -23.60 -10.47 -12.55
N LEU A 159 -24.25 -10.42 -11.37
CA LEU A 159 -24.83 -11.57 -10.66
C LEU A 159 -26.37 -11.64 -10.79
N HIS A 160 -26.95 -10.94 -11.77
CA HIS A 160 -28.36 -11.03 -12.17
C HIS A 160 -28.45 -11.39 -13.65
#